data_AF-A0A9W7AWY7-F1
#
_entry.id   AF-A0A9W7AWY7-F1
#
_cell.length_a   1.000
_cell.length_b   1.000
_cell.length_c   1.000
_cell.angle_alpha   90.00
_cell.angle_beta   90.00
_cell.angle_gamma   90.00
#
_symmetry.space_group_name_H-M   'P 1'
#
loop_
_entity.id
_entity.type
_entity.pdbx_description
1 polymer ?
#
loop_
_entity_poly.entity_id
_entity_poly.type
_entity_poly.pdbx_seq_one_letter_code
_entity_poly.pdbx_strand_id
1 'polypeptide(L)'
;MPSYSSATPFASVYHAPVMIDEILDQLDRLATKSTSAAPLARIIDLTCGGGGHSEAFLTYLRAQNLNHVEVIGVDRDSDSKEEASQRLKDFPNFHHCLKNFGDLTPDDLGGPVDFVLGDLGVSSHQIDDPSRGFRYGGNVKGGVAGPLDMRMDGNNGLSAADIVNDYPEEALLKILVDHGGEKYMSAKRIVAEIVRSRPMTRTDELTAAIERVTPKWSKSSPRKGALKTKARVFQAIRVAVNDEMVSASDGIDEGLCTTSFGITFC
;
A
#
# COMPACT_ATOMS: atom_id res chain seq x y z
N MET A 1 -17.12 -14.59 -19.46
CA MET A 1 -16.30 -13.95 -18.42
C MET A 1 -17.08 -14.14 -17.13
N PRO A 2 -16.65 -14.97 -16.19
CA PRO A 2 -17.35 -15.06 -14.92
C PRO A 2 -17.20 -13.70 -14.22
N SER A 3 -18.32 -13.14 -13.79
CA SER A 3 -18.39 -11.98 -12.91
C SER A 3 -17.61 -12.28 -11.63
N TYR A 4 -16.56 -11.52 -11.34
CA TYR A 4 -16.02 -11.43 -9.97
C TYR A 4 -17.07 -10.71 -9.11
N SER A 5 -18.07 -11.47 -8.70
CA SER A 5 -19.01 -11.15 -7.62
C SER A 5 -18.85 -12.26 -6.60
N SER A 6 -17.71 -12.26 -5.93
CA SER A 6 -17.53 -12.93 -4.65
C SER A 6 -17.01 -11.84 -3.70
N ALA A 7 -17.93 -11.14 -3.05
CA ALA A 7 -17.58 -10.32 -1.90
C ALA A 7 -16.93 -11.28 -0.89
N THR A 8 -15.61 -11.19 -0.73
CA THR A 8 -14.96 -11.80 0.41
C THR A 8 -15.56 -11.17 1.67
N PRO A 9 -15.80 -11.94 2.74
CA PRO A 9 -16.11 -11.33 4.04
C PRO A 9 -15.02 -10.29 4.36
N PHE A 10 -15.40 -9.15 4.94
CA PHE A 10 -14.52 -8.00 5.25
C PHE A 10 -14.06 -7.14 4.05
N ALA A 11 -14.56 -7.39 2.83
CA ALA A 11 -14.29 -6.53 1.69
C ALA A 11 -14.96 -5.16 1.82
N SER A 12 -14.24 -4.12 1.41
CA SER A 12 -14.74 -2.75 1.38
C SER A 12 -14.32 -1.99 0.13
N VAL A 13 -14.82 -0.76 -0.02
CA VAL A 13 -14.36 0.17 -1.08
C VAL A 13 -12.86 0.46 -0.97
N TYR A 14 -12.26 0.32 0.22
CA TYR A 14 -10.83 0.58 0.45
C TYR A 14 -9.93 -0.59 0.09
N HIS A 15 -10.29 -1.80 0.48
CA HIS A 15 -9.51 -2.99 0.20
C HIS A 15 -10.34 -4.24 0.49
N ALA A 16 -10.07 -5.32 -0.24
CA ALA A 16 -10.54 -6.65 0.08
C ALA A 16 -9.36 -7.43 0.66
N PRO A 17 -9.37 -7.80 1.95
CA PRO A 17 -8.23 -8.43 2.60
C PRO A 17 -7.66 -9.60 1.81
N VAL A 18 -6.37 -9.51 1.47
CA VAL A 18 -5.63 -10.59 0.82
C VAL A 18 -5.21 -11.62 1.87
N MET A 19 -5.30 -12.92 1.51
CA MET A 19 -4.86 -14.05 2.34
C MET A 19 -5.45 -14.09 3.76
N ILE A 20 -6.72 -13.67 3.91
CA ILE A 20 -7.35 -13.55 5.23
C ILE A 20 -7.40 -14.88 5.99
N ASP A 21 -7.67 -15.99 5.30
CA ASP A 21 -7.77 -17.30 5.93
C ASP A 21 -6.41 -17.75 6.47
N GLU A 22 -5.34 -17.55 5.71
CA GLU A 22 -3.97 -17.87 6.11
C GLU A 22 -3.50 -17.00 7.28
N ILE A 23 -3.84 -15.72 7.26
CA ILE A 23 -3.51 -14.78 8.34
C ILE A 23 -4.24 -15.17 9.64
N LEU A 24 -5.54 -15.50 9.57
CA LEU A 24 -6.32 -15.90 10.73
C LEU A 24 -5.89 -17.26 11.31
N ASP A 25 -5.46 -18.21 10.47
CA ASP A 25 -4.86 -19.48 10.94
C ASP A 25 -3.58 -19.25 11.77
N GLN A 26 -2.77 -18.25 11.42
CA GLN A 26 -1.62 -17.89 12.23
C GLN A 26 -2.00 -17.23 13.55
N LEU A 27 -2.97 -16.31 13.54
CA LEU A 27 -3.50 -15.72 14.76
C LEU A 27 -4.07 -16.80 15.69
N ASP A 28 -4.77 -17.79 15.16
CA ASP A 28 -5.33 -18.91 15.92
C ASP A 28 -4.24 -19.74 16.61
N ARG A 29 -3.13 -20.02 15.91
CA ARG A 29 -1.97 -20.70 16.50
C ARG A 29 -1.29 -19.91 17.61
N LEU A 30 -1.38 -18.58 17.58
CA LEU A 30 -0.87 -17.74 18.67
C LEU A 30 -1.84 -17.71 19.84
N ALA A 31 -3.13 -17.51 19.57
CA ALA A 31 -4.19 -17.51 20.56
C ALA A 31 -4.26 -18.83 21.34
N THR A 32 -4.06 -19.98 20.68
CA THR A 32 -4.04 -21.31 21.32
C THR A 32 -2.81 -21.57 22.20
N LYS A 33 -1.71 -20.85 21.97
CA LYS A 33 -0.50 -20.91 22.82
C LYS A 33 -0.53 -19.90 23.97
N SER A 34 -1.44 -18.93 23.92
CA SER A 34 -1.67 -17.96 24.98
C SER A 34 -2.02 -18.67 26.29
N THR A 35 -1.48 -18.18 27.41
CA THR A 35 -1.76 -18.71 28.74
C THR A 35 -2.09 -17.58 29.70
N SER A 36 -2.68 -17.88 30.86
CA SER A 36 -2.91 -16.83 31.88
C SER A 36 -1.63 -16.12 32.35
N ALA A 37 -0.47 -16.75 32.21
CA ALA A 37 0.83 -16.17 32.57
C ALA A 37 1.47 -15.35 31.44
N ALA A 38 1.03 -15.58 30.20
CA ALA A 38 1.48 -14.86 29.00
C ALA A 38 0.27 -14.70 28.07
N PRO A 39 -0.68 -13.81 28.41
CA PRO A 39 -1.86 -13.61 27.61
C PRO A 39 -1.50 -12.83 26.34
N LEU A 40 -2.12 -13.21 25.23
CA LEU A 40 -2.19 -12.37 24.04
C LEU A 40 -2.74 -10.99 24.43
N ALA A 41 -2.06 -9.92 24.05
CA ALA A 41 -2.37 -8.58 24.49
C ALA A 41 -2.55 -7.60 23.33
N ARG A 42 -1.75 -7.71 22.26
CA ARG A 42 -1.72 -6.69 21.22
C ARG A 42 -1.38 -7.20 19.82
N ILE A 43 -2.16 -6.72 18.86
CA ILE A 43 -1.99 -6.92 17.42
C ILE A 43 -1.76 -5.56 16.76
N ILE A 44 -0.80 -5.48 15.84
CA ILE A 44 -0.53 -4.30 15.03
C ILE A 44 -0.82 -4.62 13.55
N ASP A 45 -1.62 -3.78 12.91
CA ASP A 45 -1.84 -3.77 11.47
C ASP A 45 -1.13 -2.53 10.90
N LEU A 46 0.07 -2.72 10.34
CA LEU A 46 0.97 -1.63 9.91
C LEU A 46 0.48 -0.86 8.68
N THR A 47 -0.55 -1.39 8.01
CA THR A 47 -1.09 -0.91 6.74
C THR A 47 -2.61 -1.00 6.78
N CYS A 48 -3.21 -0.41 7.82
CA CYS A 48 -4.61 -0.61 8.18
C CYS A 48 -5.58 -0.32 7.04
N GLY A 49 -5.28 0.68 6.20
CA GLY A 49 -6.17 1.09 5.12
C GLY A 49 -7.56 1.40 5.66
N GLY A 50 -8.59 0.87 5.01
CA GLY A 50 -9.96 0.97 5.51
C GLY A 50 -10.31 0.06 6.69
N GLY A 51 -9.36 -0.70 7.24
CA GLY A 51 -9.57 -1.56 8.42
C GLY A 51 -10.13 -2.95 8.14
N GLY A 52 -9.93 -3.50 6.94
CA GLY A 52 -10.46 -4.83 6.57
C GLY A 52 -9.82 -5.99 7.34
N HIS A 53 -8.48 -6.05 7.41
CA HIS A 53 -7.78 -7.06 8.22
C HIS A 53 -8.01 -6.83 9.71
N SER A 54 -7.97 -5.57 10.16
CA SER A 54 -8.32 -5.18 11.52
C SER A 54 -9.74 -5.65 11.93
N GLU A 55 -10.75 -5.51 11.07
CA GLU A 55 -12.11 -6.03 11.32
C GLU A 55 -12.13 -7.55 11.48
N ALA A 56 -11.38 -8.26 10.63
CA ALA A 56 -11.29 -9.71 10.69
C ALA A 56 -10.62 -10.17 11.99
N PHE A 57 -9.54 -9.51 12.43
CA PHE A 57 -8.91 -9.77 13.73
C PHE A 57 -9.89 -9.57 14.88
N LEU A 58 -10.54 -8.41 14.93
CA LEU A 58 -11.46 -8.06 16.01
C LEU A 58 -12.67 -9.00 16.06
N THR A 59 -13.19 -9.41 14.90
CA THR A 59 -14.28 -10.39 14.78
C THR A 59 -13.84 -11.77 15.28
N TYR A 60 -12.65 -12.22 14.89
CA TYR A 60 -12.08 -13.47 15.38
C TYR A 60 -11.87 -13.44 16.90
N LEU A 61 -11.22 -12.39 17.42
CA LEU A 61 -10.96 -12.22 18.86
C LEU A 61 -12.26 -12.24 19.68
N ARG A 62 -13.30 -11.55 19.19
CA ARG A 62 -14.62 -11.56 19.82
C ARG A 62 -15.22 -12.97 19.88
N ALA A 63 -15.12 -13.75 18.81
CA ALA A 63 -15.60 -15.13 18.76
C ALA A 63 -14.84 -16.04 19.74
N GLN A 64 -13.56 -15.76 19.99
CA GLN A 64 -12.72 -16.49 20.96
C GLN A 64 -12.82 -15.95 22.40
N ASN A 65 -13.69 -14.96 22.67
CA ASN A 65 -13.77 -14.25 23.96
C ASN A 65 -12.46 -13.56 24.39
N LEU A 66 -11.63 -13.14 23.43
CA LEU A 66 -10.37 -12.44 23.62
C LEU A 66 -10.52 -10.91 23.45
N ASN A 67 -11.61 -10.32 23.96
CA ASN A 67 -11.91 -8.88 23.81
C ASN A 67 -10.93 -7.95 24.56
N HIS A 68 -10.00 -8.50 25.33
CA HIS A 68 -8.94 -7.75 26.02
C HIS A 68 -7.73 -7.48 25.12
N VAL A 69 -7.67 -8.12 23.94
CA VAL A 69 -6.58 -7.95 22.98
C VAL A 69 -6.83 -6.65 22.20
N GLU A 70 -5.86 -5.75 22.25
CA GLU A 70 -5.91 -4.48 21.53
C GLU A 70 -5.45 -4.67 20.08
N VAL A 71 -6.15 -4.04 19.12
CA VAL A 71 -5.75 -3.98 17.71
C VAL A 71 -5.42 -2.54 17.36
N ILE A 72 -4.16 -2.29 17.00
CA ILE A 72 -3.69 -0.97 16.58
C ILE A 72 -3.54 -0.97 15.06
N GLY A 73 -4.40 -0.23 14.38
CA GLY A 73 -4.29 0.05 12.95
C GLY A 73 -3.43 1.27 12.70
N VAL A 74 -2.37 1.11 11.90
CA VAL A 74 -1.45 2.18 11.51
C VAL A 74 -1.64 2.48 10.02
N ASP A 75 -1.84 3.74 9.69
CA ASP A 75 -1.82 4.24 8.32
C ASP A 75 -1.41 5.71 8.32
N ARG A 76 -0.76 6.15 7.25
CA ARG A 76 -0.38 7.55 7.05
C ARG A 76 -1.48 8.36 6.35
N ASP A 77 -2.43 7.70 5.70
CA ASP A 77 -3.52 8.31 4.95
C ASP A 77 -4.69 8.68 5.89
N SER A 78 -5.08 9.95 5.89
CA SER A 78 -6.19 10.44 6.72
C SER A 78 -7.54 9.84 6.30
N ASP A 79 -7.70 9.52 5.02
CA ASP A 79 -8.94 8.95 4.48
C ASP A 79 -9.11 7.51 4.99
N SER A 80 -8.02 6.74 5.04
CA SER A 80 -7.95 5.42 5.68
C SER A 80 -8.38 5.49 7.14
N LYS A 81 -7.88 6.47 7.90
CA LYS A 81 -8.27 6.67 9.30
C LYS A 81 -9.77 6.88 9.47
N GLU A 82 -10.36 7.77 8.69
CA GLU A 82 -11.78 8.09 8.79
C GLU A 82 -12.63 6.84 8.52
N GLU A 83 -12.33 6.12 7.45
CA GLU A 83 -13.01 4.88 7.09
C GLU A 83 -12.86 3.80 8.16
N ALA A 84 -11.63 3.51 8.59
CA ALA A 84 -11.36 2.46 9.57
C ALA A 84 -12.05 2.79 10.90
N SER A 85 -12.01 4.05 11.34
CA SER A 85 -12.68 4.50 12.56
C SER A 85 -14.20 4.32 12.47
N GLN A 86 -14.80 4.62 11.31
CA GLN A 86 -16.23 4.45 11.10
C GLN A 86 -16.64 2.98 11.01
N ARG A 87 -15.83 2.14 10.34
CA ARG A 87 -16.05 0.71 10.21
C ARG A 87 -15.96 -0.02 11.55
N LEU A 88 -14.96 0.35 12.36
CA LEU A 88 -14.59 -0.38 13.56
C LEU A 88 -15.14 0.26 14.85
N LYS A 89 -16.07 1.22 14.73
CA LYS A 89 -16.67 1.95 15.86
C LYS A 89 -17.30 1.05 16.95
N ASP A 90 -17.74 -0.16 16.58
CA ASP A 90 -18.38 -1.12 17.49
C ASP A 90 -17.36 -2.07 18.15
N PHE A 91 -16.07 -1.84 17.94
CA PHE A 91 -14.96 -2.56 18.55
C PHE A 91 -14.14 -1.61 19.45
N PRO A 92 -14.40 -1.60 20.78
CA PRO A 92 -13.78 -0.64 21.69
C PRO A 92 -12.27 -0.87 21.90
N ASN A 93 -11.79 -2.06 21.54
CA ASN A 93 -10.38 -2.48 21.57
C ASN A 93 -9.66 -2.23 20.23
N PHE A 94 -10.21 -1.35 19.39
CA PHE A 94 -9.55 -0.86 18.19
C PHE A 94 -9.02 0.55 18.42
N HIS A 95 -7.78 0.77 17.98
CA HIS A 95 -7.11 2.06 18.04
C HIS A 95 -6.47 2.38 16.70
N HIS A 96 -6.72 3.58 16.17
CA HIS A 96 -6.07 4.04 14.96
C HIS A 96 -4.89 4.97 15.27
N CYS A 97 -3.72 4.68 14.72
CA CYS A 97 -2.52 5.52 14.75
C CYS A 97 -2.29 6.14 13.37
N LEU A 98 -2.45 7.46 13.25
CA LEU A 98 -2.17 8.18 12.00
C LEU A 98 -0.67 8.48 11.91
N LYS A 99 0.09 7.55 11.35
CA LYS A 99 1.54 7.63 11.25
C LYS A 99 2.05 6.79 10.10
N ASN A 100 3.19 7.17 9.54
CA ASN A 100 3.95 6.24 8.71
C ASN A 100 4.48 5.13 9.62
N PHE A 101 4.30 3.87 9.22
CA PHE A 101 4.77 2.74 10.00
C PHE A 101 6.30 2.72 10.17
N GLY A 102 7.05 3.31 9.23
CA GLY A 102 8.51 3.48 9.35
C GLY A 102 8.95 4.43 10.46
N ASP A 103 8.05 5.30 10.92
CA ASP A 103 8.29 6.27 11.99
C ASP A 103 7.72 5.78 13.35
N LEU A 104 7.23 4.54 13.43
CA LEU A 104 6.69 3.99 14.68
C LEU A 104 7.78 3.83 15.73
N THR A 105 7.46 4.29 16.93
CA THR A 105 8.28 4.10 18.13
C THR A 105 7.59 3.13 19.08
N PRO A 106 8.33 2.48 19.99
CA PRO A 106 7.72 1.62 21.01
C PRO A 106 6.63 2.32 21.85
N ASP A 107 6.74 3.63 22.06
CA ASP A 107 5.77 4.43 22.81
C ASP A 107 4.43 4.55 22.05
N ASP A 108 4.44 4.59 20.71
CA ASP A 108 3.22 4.63 19.90
C ASP A 108 2.41 3.33 20.00
N LEU A 109 3.09 2.22 20.30
CA LEU A 109 2.48 0.89 20.39
C LEU A 109 1.89 0.60 21.78
N GLY A 110 2.24 1.40 22.79
CA GLY A 110 1.68 1.27 24.14
C GLY A 110 2.10 -0.01 24.87
N GLY A 111 3.23 -0.63 24.50
CA GLY A 111 3.83 -1.80 25.15
C GLY A 111 4.14 -2.96 24.19
N PRO A 112 4.37 -4.18 24.72
CA PRO A 112 4.70 -5.35 23.91
C PRO A 112 3.64 -5.68 22.85
N VAL A 113 4.09 -6.32 21.78
CA VAL A 113 3.29 -6.69 20.61
C VAL A 113 3.45 -8.18 20.35
N ASP A 114 2.33 -8.86 20.10
CA ASP A 114 2.26 -10.32 19.92
C ASP A 114 2.04 -10.75 18.47
N PHE A 115 1.52 -9.85 17.63
CA PHE A 115 1.29 -10.11 16.22
C PHE A 115 1.41 -8.82 15.41
N VAL A 116 2.13 -8.90 14.29
CA VAL A 116 2.29 -7.78 13.36
C VAL A 116 1.92 -8.23 11.95
N LEU A 117 0.97 -7.51 11.34
CA LEU A 117 0.63 -7.62 9.93
C LEU A 117 1.19 -6.42 9.16
N GLY A 118 1.80 -6.68 8.01
CA GLY A 118 2.06 -5.65 6.98
C GLY A 118 1.58 -6.15 5.62
N ASP A 119 0.58 -5.50 5.04
CA ASP A 119 0.09 -5.70 3.68
C ASP A 119 0.68 -4.62 2.78
N LEU A 120 1.82 -4.94 2.16
CA LEU A 120 2.62 -3.95 1.44
C LEU A 120 2.05 -3.75 0.03
N GLY A 121 1.06 -2.86 -0.08
CA GLY A 121 0.37 -2.53 -1.33
C GLY A 121 -0.29 -1.17 -1.32
N VAL A 122 -0.94 -0.82 -2.43
CA VAL A 122 -1.85 0.34 -2.50
C VAL A 122 -3.27 -0.12 -2.24
N SER A 123 -4.03 0.69 -1.51
CA SER A 123 -5.45 0.42 -1.31
C SER A 123 -6.23 0.59 -2.62
N SER A 124 -7.32 -0.17 -2.77
CA SER A 124 -8.23 -0.05 -3.91
C SER A 124 -8.82 1.37 -4.00
N HIS A 125 -9.07 2.03 -2.87
CA HIS A 125 -9.60 3.41 -2.86
C HIS A 125 -8.60 4.42 -3.42
N GLN A 126 -7.31 4.32 -3.05
CA GLN A 126 -6.26 5.17 -3.62
C GLN A 126 -6.19 5.05 -5.14
N ILE A 127 -6.40 3.84 -5.65
CA ILE A 127 -6.52 3.61 -7.10
C ILE A 127 -7.86 4.17 -7.61
N ASP A 128 -8.98 3.92 -6.94
CA ASP A 128 -10.33 4.24 -7.42
C ASP A 128 -10.64 5.73 -7.52
N ASP A 129 -10.08 6.58 -6.64
CA ASP A 129 -10.23 8.03 -6.73
C ASP A 129 -9.27 8.65 -7.77
N PRO A 130 -9.78 9.16 -8.91
CA PRO A 130 -8.94 9.80 -9.91
C PRO A 130 -8.26 11.07 -9.39
N SER A 131 -8.78 11.73 -8.35
CA SER A 131 -8.22 12.95 -7.78
C SER A 131 -6.84 12.73 -7.14
N ARG A 132 -6.56 11.51 -6.69
CA ARG A 132 -5.32 11.11 -6.02
C ARG A 132 -4.17 10.76 -6.99
N GLY A 133 -4.48 10.53 -8.27
CA GLY A 133 -3.46 10.35 -9.32
C GLY A 133 -2.76 8.98 -9.39
N PHE A 134 -3.23 7.96 -8.67
CA PHE A 134 -2.62 6.62 -8.70
C PHE A 134 -2.97 5.78 -9.94
N ARG A 135 -4.07 6.10 -10.64
CA ARG A 135 -4.46 5.44 -11.89
C ARG A 135 -3.66 5.98 -13.08
N TYR A 136 -3.21 5.06 -13.94
CA TYR A 136 -2.78 5.41 -15.29
C TYR A 136 -3.98 5.89 -16.12
N GLY A 137 -4.06 7.20 -16.36
CA GLY A 137 -5.09 7.81 -17.23
C GLY A 137 -4.99 7.34 -18.69
N GLY A 138 -6.07 7.50 -19.46
CA GLY A 138 -6.09 7.24 -20.91
C GLY A 138 -6.75 5.91 -21.33
N ASN A 139 -6.35 5.36 -22.49
CA ASN A 139 -7.04 4.30 -23.27
C ASN A 139 -7.21 2.91 -22.61
N VAL A 140 -7.10 2.80 -21.29
CA VAL A 140 -7.52 1.62 -20.52
C VAL A 140 -9.00 1.83 -20.17
N LYS A 141 -9.87 0.87 -20.50
CA LYS A 141 -11.32 0.96 -20.18
C LYS A 141 -11.51 1.35 -18.71
N GLY A 142 -12.08 2.55 -18.47
CA GLY A 142 -12.38 3.08 -17.13
C GLY A 142 -11.29 3.95 -16.48
N GLY A 143 -10.19 4.28 -17.17
CA GLY A 143 -9.16 5.19 -16.65
C GLY A 143 -9.54 6.66 -16.78
N VAL A 144 -10.02 7.28 -15.69
CA VAL A 144 -10.19 8.74 -15.62
C VAL A 144 -8.83 9.37 -15.33
N ALA A 145 -8.46 10.38 -16.11
CA ALA A 145 -7.20 11.09 -15.94
C ALA A 145 -7.28 12.05 -14.74
N GLY A 146 -6.36 11.87 -13.79
CA GLY A 146 -6.18 12.68 -12.59
C GLY A 146 -4.94 13.59 -12.62
N PRO A 147 -4.78 14.48 -11.62
CA PRO A 147 -3.52 15.17 -11.38
C PRO A 147 -2.40 14.14 -11.14
N LEU A 148 -1.18 14.46 -11.53
CA LEU A 148 0.00 13.63 -11.32
C LEU A 148 0.51 13.82 -9.88
N ASP A 149 -0.24 13.30 -8.91
CA ASP A 149 0.00 13.52 -7.48
C ASP A 149 0.65 12.30 -6.80
N MET A 150 -0.08 11.20 -6.63
CA MET A 150 0.38 9.94 -6.01
C MET A 150 0.82 10.04 -4.54
N ARG A 151 0.57 11.13 -3.82
CA ARG A 151 0.85 11.22 -2.38
C ARG A 151 -0.20 10.48 -1.55
N MET A 152 0.25 9.77 -0.52
CA MET A 152 -0.61 9.06 0.43
C MET A 152 -1.04 9.93 1.61
N ASP A 153 -0.19 10.85 2.06
CA ASP A 153 -0.35 11.73 3.22
C ASP A 153 -0.92 13.12 2.86
N GLY A 154 -1.75 13.18 1.82
CA GLY A 154 -2.35 14.42 1.33
C GLY A 154 -1.34 15.34 0.63
N ASN A 155 -1.15 16.55 1.15
CA ASN A 155 -0.38 17.62 0.50
C ASN A 155 1.08 17.76 0.98
N ASN A 156 1.57 16.83 1.80
CA ASN A 156 2.93 16.87 2.33
C ASN A 156 3.92 16.19 1.36
N GLY A 157 5.17 16.66 1.33
CA GLY A 157 6.21 16.08 0.49
C GLY A 157 6.10 16.42 -1.00
N LEU A 158 6.91 15.73 -1.81
CA LEU A 158 6.99 15.90 -3.26
C LEU A 158 5.88 15.12 -3.96
N SER A 159 5.16 15.76 -4.88
CA SER A 159 4.22 15.06 -5.74
C SER A 159 4.94 14.30 -6.86
N ALA A 160 4.24 13.37 -7.51
CA ALA A 160 4.73 12.71 -8.72
C ALA A 160 5.05 13.72 -9.83
N ALA A 161 4.31 14.84 -9.92
CA ALA A 161 4.61 15.92 -10.85
C ALA A 161 5.95 16.58 -10.53
N ASP A 162 6.25 16.84 -9.26
CA ASP A 162 7.52 17.45 -8.84
C ASP A 162 8.69 16.51 -9.19
N ILE A 163 8.58 15.21 -8.86
CA ILE A 163 9.59 14.22 -9.23
C ILE A 163 9.79 14.17 -10.76
N VAL A 164 8.70 14.03 -11.51
CA VAL A 164 8.76 13.87 -12.96
C VAL A 164 9.30 15.11 -13.67
N ASN A 165 9.02 16.31 -13.16
CA ASN A 165 9.42 17.58 -13.79
C ASN A 165 10.80 18.07 -13.34
N ASP A 166 11.18 17.86 -12.09
CA ASP A 166 12.33 18.55 -11.50
C ASP A 166 13.54 17.65 -11.25
N TYR A 167 13.36 16.32 -11.16
CA TYR A 167 14.49 15.43 -10.92
C TYR A 167 15.43 15.35 -12.14
N PRO A 168 16.75 15.21 -11.94
CA PRO A 168 17.68 14.95 -13.02
C PRO A 168 17.43 13.57 -13.64
N GLU A 169 17.87 13.37 -14.89
CA GLU A 169 17.69 12.12 -15.64
C GLU A 169 18.24 10.91 -14.87
N GLU A 170 19.40 11.06 -14.22
CA GLU A 170 20.04 10.00 -13.46
C GLU A 170 19.20 9.56 -12.26
N ALA A 171 18.56 10.51 -11.57
CA ALA A 171 17.69 10.21 -10.44
C ALA A 171 16.41 9.49 -10.89
N LEU A 172 15.78 9.95 -11.96
CA LEU A 172 14.62 9.27 -12.56
C LEU A 172 14.99 7.86 -13.03
N LEU A 173 16.16 7.69 -13.62
CA LEU A 173 16.64 6.38 -14.08
C LEU A 173 16.80 5.41 -12.90
N LYS A 174 17.40 5.88 -11.80
CA LYS A 174 17.53 5.10 -10.57
C LYS A 174 16.17 4.69 -10.03
N ILE A 175 15.21 5.62 -9.95
CA ILE A 175 13.84 5.33 -9.50
C ILE A 175 13.21 4.21 -10.34
N LEU A 176 13.23 4.32 -11.67
CA LEU A 176 12.58 3.34 -12.54
C LEU A 176 13.25 1.96 -12.51
N VAL A 177 14.57 1.89 -12.34
CA VAL A 177 15.31 0.62 -12.25
C VAL A 177 15.07 -0.04 -10.89
N ASP A 178 15.26 0.71 -9.80
CA ASP A 178 15.29 0.15 -8.45
C ASP A 178 13.89 -0.14 -7.92
N HIS A 179 12.92 0.72 -8.20
CA HIS A 179 11.55 0.58 -7.68
C HIS A 179 10.56 0.03 -8.70
N GLY A 180 10.85 0.17 -9.99
CA GLY A 180 10.00 -0.36 -11.06
C GLY A 180 10.41 -1.72 -11.59
N GLY A 181 11.65 -2.17 -11.34
CA GLY A 181 12.19 -3.39 -11.96
C GLY A 181 12.31 -3.28 -13.49
N GLU A 182 12.38 -2.05 -14.04
CA GLU A 182 12.61 -1.84 -15.47
C GLU A 182 14.04 -2.25 -15.85
N LYS A 183 14.19 -2.91 -17.00
CA LYS A 183 15.53 -3.11 -17.56
C LYS A 183 16.17 -1.75 -17.83
N TYR A 184 17.44 -1.57 -17.47
CA TYR A 184 18.16 -0.29 -17.61
C TYR A 184 17.93 0.41 -18.97
N MET A 185 18.02 -0.32 -20.09
CA MET A 185 17.82 0.26 -21.43
C MET A 185 16.35 0.63 -21.73
N SER A 186 15.39 -0.05 -21.09
CA SER A 186 13.98 0.33 -21.14
C SER A 186 13.77 1.62 -20.35
N ALA A 187 14.22 1.65 -19.10
CA ALA A 187 14.15 2.81 -18.21
C ALA A 187 14.79 4.05 -18.84
N LYS A 188 16.00 3.93 -19.41
CA LYS A 188 16.69 5.05 -20.09
C LYS A 188 15.86 5.68 -21.21
N ARG A 189 15.15 4.87 -22.02
CA ARG A 189 14.26 5.39 -23.08
C ARG A 189 13.03 6.09 -22.52
N ILE A 190 12.47 5.55 -21.43
CA ILE A 190 11.32 6.14 -20.73
C ILE A 190 11.71 7.48 -20.11
N VAL A 191 12.84 7.56 -19.41
CA VAL A 191 13.35 8.80 -18.80
C VAL A 191 13.60 9.86 -19.87
N ALA A 192 14.28 9.53 -20.97
CA ALA A 192 14.51 10.48 -22.04
C ALA A 192 13.19 11.07 -22.60
N GLU A 193 12.16 10.24 -22.72
CA GLU A 193 10.85 10.66 -23.20
C GLU A 193 10.07 11.48 -22.16
N ILE A 194 10.20 11.14 -20.88
CA ILE A 194 9.68 11.94 -19.76
C ILE A 194 10.29 13.34 -19.80
N VAL A 195 11.63 13.46 -19.85
CA VAL A 195 12.31 14.75 -19.88
C VAL A 195 11.92 15.57 -21.11
N ARG A 196 11.81 14.92 -22.28
CA ARG A 196 11.35 15.57 -23.52
C ARG A 196 9.90 16.08 -23.44
N SER A 197 9.08 15.48 -22.58
CA SER A 197 7.63 15.79 -22.47
C SER A 197 7.29 16.73 -21.32
N ARG A 198 8.28 17.23 -20.57
CA ARG A 198 8.06 18.19 -19.49
C ARG A 198 7.49 19.52 -20.01
N PRO A 199 6.66 20.23 -19.22
CA PRO A 199 6.12 19.80 -17.92
C PRO A 199 4.92 18.86 -18.06
N MET A 200 4.76 17.94 -17.11
CA MET A 200 3.58 17.08 -16.98
C MET A 200 2.89 17.31 -15.64
N THR A 201 1.57 17.44 -15.69
CA THR A 201 0.72 17.70 -14.52
C THR A 201 -0.37 16.64 -14.35
N ARG A 202 -0.53 15.76 -15.35
CA ARG A 202 -1.60 14.77 -15.37
C ARG A 202 -1.10 13.36 -15.69
N THR A 203 -1.82 12.38 -15.14
CA THR A 203 -1.52 10.95 -15.30
C THR A 203 -1.59 10.44 -16.74
N ASP A 204 -2.43 11.03 -17.59
CA ASP A 204 -2.55 10.69 -19.00
C ASP A 204 -1.38 11.21 -19.84
N GLU A 205 -0.77 12.33 -19.46
CA GLU A 205 0.43 12.87 -20.10
C GLU A 205 1.63 11.94 -19.88
N LEU A 206 1.84 11.49 -18.63
CA LEU A 206 2.85 10.49 -18.29
C LEU A 206 2.59 9.16 -19.00
N THR A 207 1.32 8.73 -19.04
CA THR A 207 0.93 7.52 -19.78
C THR A 207 1.28 7.63 -21.27
N ALA A 208 0.99 8.76 -21.90
CA ALA A 208 1.29 8.99 -23.31
C ALA A 208 2.82 8.99 -23.57
N ALA A 209 3.61 9.56 -22.67
CA ALA A 209 5.07 9.52 -22.75
C ALA A 209 5.59 8.07 -22.73
N ILE A 210 5.16 7.26 -21.75
CA ILE A 210 5.56 5.84 -21.64
C ILE A 210 5.17 5.07 -22.91
N GLU A 211 3.96 5.28 -23.43
CA GLU A 211 3.44 4.56 -24.60
C GLU A 211 4.19 4.87 -25.90
N ARG A 212 4.78 6.07 -26.04
CA ARG A 212 5.56 6.45 -27.23
C ARG A 212 6.85 5.64 -27.39
N VAL A 213 7.46 5.24 -26.28
CA VAL A 213 8.76 4.53 -26.28
C VAL A 213 8.66 3.06 -25.89
N THR A 214 7.50 2.61 -25.42
CA THR A 214 7.27 1.20 -25.08
C THR A 214 6.91 0.40 -26.35
N PRO A 215 7.70 -0.62 -26.72
CA PRO A 215 7.39 -1.45 -27.88
C PRO A 215 6.01 -2.11 -27.74
N LYS A 216 5.13 -1.94 -28.73
CA LYS A 216 3.82 -2.61 -28.79
C LYS A 216 3.93 -4.14 -28.96
N TRP A 217 5.12 -4.66 -29.24
CA TRP A 217 5.39 -6.07 -29.52
C TRP A 217 5.99 -6.79 -28.32
N SER A 218 5.11 -7.35 -27.47
CA SER A 218 5.37 -8.68 -26.91
C SER A 218 4.88 -9.70 -27.94
N LYS A 219 5.72 -10.68 -28.30
CA LYS A 219 5.38 -11.77 -29.25
C LYS A 219 4.16 -12.60 -28.81
N SER A 220 3.68 -12.44 -27.57
CA SER A 220 2.61 -13.26 -26.99
C SER A 220 1.34 -12.48 -26.65
N SER A 221 1.39 -11.16 -26.44
CA SER A 221 0.19 -10.35 -26.17
C SER A 221 0.47 -8.81 -26.20
N PRO A 222 0.09 -8.08 -27.25
CA PRO A 222 0.39 -6.65 -27.44
C PRO A 222 -0.12 -5.74 -26.31
N ARG A 223 -1.31 -6.02 -25.77
CA ARG A 223 -1.94 -5.21 -24.70
C ARG A 223 -1.31 -5.41 -23.31
N LYS A 224 -0.60 -6.53 -23.09
CA LYS A 224 0.02 -6.83 -21.79
C LYS A 224 1.37 -6.15 -21.60
N GLY A 225 2.11 -5.85 -22.66
CA GLY A 225 3.46 -5.24 -22.57
C GLY A 225 3.44 -3.79 -22.12
N ALA A 226 2.67 -2.95 -22.82
CA ALA A 226 2.50 -1.54 -22.46
C ALA A 226 1.84 -1.36 -21.09
N LEU A 227 0.80 -2.14 -20.79
CA LEU A 227 0.14 -2.10 -19.49
C LEU A 227 1.10 -2.44 -18.33
N LYS A 228 1.92 -3.50 -18.47
CA LYS A 228 2.92 -3.86 -17.45
C LYS A 228 3.99 -2.79 -17.28
N THR A 229 4.40 -2.12 -18.35
CA THR A 229 5.39 -1.05 -18.29
C THR A 229 4.82 0.18 -17.59
N LYS A 230 3.58 0.56 -17.89
CA LYS A 230 2.88 1.62 -17.16
C LYS A 230 2.75 1.30 -15.67
N ALA A 231 2.34 0.08 -15.34
CA ALA A 231 2.22 -0.35 -13.95
C ALA A 231 3.57 -0.24 -13.21
N ARG A 232 4.67 -0.70 -13.81
CA ARG A 232 6.02 -0.60 -13.21
C ARG A 232 6.51 0.84 -13.05
N VAL A 233 6.28 1.70 -14.04
CA VAL A 233 6.69 3.12 -13.98
C VAL A 233 5.87 3.88 -12.93
N PHE A 234 4.55 3.71 -12.91
CA PHE A 234 3.68 4.32 -11.90
C PHE A 234 4.01 3.81 -10.50
N GLN A 235 4.26 2.51 -10.35
CA GLN A 235 4.73 1.92 -9.09
C GLN A 235 6.06 2.55 -8.64
N ALA A 236 7.04 2.67 -9.54
CA ALA A 236 8.34 3.24 -9.20
C ALA A 236 8.24 4.68 -8.72
N ILE A 237 7.47 5.50 -9.44
CA ILE A 237 7.25 6.90 -9.08
C ILE A 237 6.49 6.99 -7.75
N ARG A 238 5.45 6.16 -7.56
CA ARG A 238 4.71 6.11 -6.29
C ARG A 238 5.61 5.77 -5.10
N VAL A 239 6.46 4.77 -5.25
CA VAL A 239 7.43 4.37 -4.21
C VAL A 239 8.37 5.53 -3.88
N ALA A 240 8.81 6.30 -4.89
CA ALA A 240 9.66 7.46 -4.71
C ALA A 240 8.93 8.68 -4.12
N VAL A 241 7.63 8.82 -4.35
CA VAL A 241 6.80 9.86 -3.72
C VAL A 241 6.59 9.58 -2.24
N ASN A 242 6.39 8.31 -1.88
CA ASN A 242 5.95 7.91 -0.55
C ASN A 242 7.07 7.30 0.31
N ASP A 243 8.32 7.30 -0.15
CA ASP A 243 9.47 6.67 0.54
C ASP A 243 9.17 5.25 1.08
N GLU A 244 8.39 4.47 0.30
CA GLU A 244 7.84 3.16 0.73
C GLU A 244 8.95 2.16 1.10
N MET A 245 10.13 2.26 0.48
CA MET A 245 11.26 1.35 0.72
C MET A 245 12.02 1.64 2.02
N VAL A 246 12.22 2.92 2.37
CA VAL A 246 12.89 3.32 3.62
C VAL A 246 11.99 3.01 4.80
N SER A 247 10.69 3.27 4.63
CA SER A 247 9.68 2.95 5.65
C SER A 247 9.67 1.45 5.99
N ALA A 248 9.80 0.59 4.96
CA ALA A 248 9.86 -0.87 5.12
C ALA A 248 11.15 -1.36 5.77
N SER A 249 12.33 -0.81 5.44
CA SER A 249 13.59 -1.23 6.07
C SER A 249 13.68 -0.77 7.52
N ASP A 250 13.35 0.50 7.79
CA ASP A 250 13.63 1.14 9.07
C ASP A 250 12.61 0.73 10.13
N GLY A 251 11.33 0.58 9.74
CA GLY A 251 10.29 0.04 10.61
C GLY A 251 10.52 -1.42 11.01
N ILE A 252 11.24 -2.19 10.16
CA ILE A 252 11.61 -3.58 10.47
C ILE A 252 12.76 -3.64 11.48
N ASP A 253 13.74 -2.74 11.41
CA ASP A 253 14.93 -2.79 12.27
C ASP A 253 14.70 -2.18 13.66
N GLU A 254 13.93 -1.10 13.80
CA GLU A 254 13.75 -0.42 15.10
C GLU A 254 12.53 -0.88 15.90
N GLY A 255 11.44 -1.28 15.24
CA GLY A 255 10.17 -1.64 15.89
C GLY A 255 9.99 -3.12 16.25
N LEU A 256 10.68 -4.03 15.55
CA LEU A 256 10.43 -5.49 15.65
C LEU A 256 11.39 -6.23 16.59
N CYS A 257 12.42 -5.57 17.13
CA CYS A 257 13.38 -6.22 18.02
C CYS A 257 12.79 -6.60 19.40
N THR A 258 11.53 -6.22 19.68
CA THR A 258 10.81 -6.54 20.92
C THR A 258 9.70 -7.58 20.78
N THR A 259 9.41 -8.10 19.58
CA THR A 259 8.27 -9.01 19.37
C THR A 259 8.63 -10.46 19.70
N SER A 260 7.87 -11.06 20.61
CA SER A 260 7.84 -12.51 20.78
C SER A 260 6.73 -13.06 19.88
N PHE A 261 7.11 -13.60 18.72
CA PHE A 261 6.27 -14.30 17.74
C PHE A 261 5.50 -13.45 16.69
N GLY A 262 5.48 -13.97 15.44
CA GLY A 262 4.50 -13.69 14.39
C GLY A 262 4.61 -12.35 13.65
N ILE A 263 5.58 -12.20 12.74
CA ILE A 263 5.57 -11.14 11.72
C ILE A 263 5.13 -11.76 10.41
N THR A 264 4.05 -11.25 9.83
CA THR A 264 3.53 -11.73 8.54
C THR A 264 3.41 -10.58 7.56
N PHE A 265 4.21 -10.67 6.49
CA PHE A 265 4.11 -9.80 5.33
C PHE A 265 3.30 -10.50 4.25
N CYS A 266 2.27 -9.83 3.74
CA CYS A 266 1.52 -10.26 2.57
C CYS A 266 1.82 -9.34 1.39
#